data_AF-A0A2E9TMT4-F1
#
_entry.id   AF-A0A2E9TMT4-F1
#
_cell.length_a   1.000
_cell.length_b   1.000
_cell.length_c   1.000
_cell.angle_alpha   90.00
_cell.angle_beta   90.00
_cell.angle_gamma   90.00
#
_symmetry.space_group_name_H-M   'P 1'
#
loop_
_entity.id
_entity.type
_entity.pdbx_description
1 polymer ?
#
loop_
_entity_poly.entity_id
_entity_poly.type
_entity_poly.pdbx_seq_one_letter_code
_entity_poly.pdbx_strand_id
1 'polypeptide(L)'
;MNMRKRPNLIYVAGMIPVLFVVGLLIFLTFDNLLFSRAVYGDKFGNAYEVEGLAAILVNLGTFGLIVWLSSYLAFLVKRSPKLMQLHRAAGVVSGVFIAVGLVYGLS
;
A
#
# COMPACT_ATOMS: atom_id res chain seq x y z
N MET A 1 -34.31 10.82 18.36
CA MET A 1 -33.34 11.93 18.14
C MET A 1 -32.21 11.40 17.26
N ASN A 2 -32.26 11.70 15.96
CA ASN A 2 -31.36 11.10 14.97
C ASN A 2 -30.02 11.85 15.00
N MET A 3 -29.04 11.35 15.76
CA MET A 3 -27.69 11.93 15.79
C MET A 3 -26.95 11.56 14.50
N ARG A 4 -27.22 12.31 13.43
CA ARG A 4 -26.39 12.30 12.22
C ARG A 4 -25.02 12.84 12.63
N LYS A 5 -24.09 11.95 12.99
CA LYS A 5 -22.69 12.30 13.31
C LYS A 5 -22.16 13.10 12.14
N ARG A 6 -22.04 14.43 12.30
CA ARG A 6 -21.43 15.27 11.28
C ARG A 6 -20.01 14.74 11.07
N PRO A 7 -19.59 14.46 9.82
CA PRO A 7 -18.21 14.08 9.57
C PRO A 7 -17.33 15.20 10.09
N ASN A 8 -16.43 14.85 11.01
CA ASN A 8 -15.60 15.82 11.69
C ASN A 8 -14.62 16.38 10.65
N LEU A 9 -14.84 17.63 10.20
CA LEU A 9 -14.19 18.22 9.02
C LEU A 9 -12.66 18.17 9.10
N ILE A 10 -12.10 18.22 10.31
CA ILE A 10 -10.66 18.08 10.58
C ILE A 10 -10.13 16.71 10.14
N TYR A 11 -10.88 15.64 10.43
CA TYR A 11 -10.51 14.29 10.00
C TYR A 11 -10.65 14.13 8.49
N VAL A 12 -11.63 14.79 7.88
CA VAL A 12 -11.81 14.77 6.42
C VAL A 12 -10.67 15.49 5.72
N ALA A 13 -10.30 16.68 6.21
CA ALA A 13 -9.16 17.44 5.71
C ALA A 13 -7.83 16.67 5.87
N GLY A 14 -7.65 15.99 7.00
CA GLY A 14 -6.48 15.14 7.25
C GLY A 14 -6.37 13.92 6.33
N MET A 15 -7.48 13.43 5.76
CA MET A 15 -7.44 12.32 4.79
C MET A 15 -6.98 12.74 3.39
N ILE A 16 -7.11 14.01 3.03
CA ILE A 16 -6.72 14.52 1.70
C ILE A 16 -5.24 14.22 1.37
N PRO A 17 -4.25 14.62 2.20
CA PRO A 17 -2.85 14.32 1.91
C PRO A 17 -2.57 12.80 1.89
N VAL A 18 -3.26 12.02 2.73
CA VAL A 18 -3.10 10.56 2.74
C VAL A 18 -3.60 9.94 1.44
N LEU A 19 -4.77 10.38 0.94
CA LEU A 19 -5.32 9.91 -0.33
C LEU A 19 -4.43 10.30 -1.52
N PHE A 20 -3.81 11.49 -1.48
CA PHE A 20 -2.84 11.90 -2.48
C PHE A 20 -1.61 10.98 -2.50
N VAL A 21 -1.03 10.68 -1.32
CA VAL A 21 0.09 9.74 -1.20
C VAL A 21 -0.31 8.34 -1.69
N VAL A 22 -1.50 7.85 -1.32
CA VAL A 22 -2.02 6.56 -1.83
C VAL A 22 -2.13 6.57 -3.36
N GLY A 23 -2.62 7.67 -3.94
CA GLY A 23 -2.70 7.81 -5.40
C GLY A 23 -1.32 7.76 -6.08
N LEU A 24 -0.33 8.45 -5.52
CA LEU A 24 1.05 8.37 -6.00
C LEU A 24 1.62 6.95 -5.91
N LEU A 25 1.39 6.26 -4.78
CA LEU A 25 1.84 4.88 -4.60
C LEU A 25 1.22 3.93 -5.63
N ILE A 26 -0.09 4.08 -5.92
CA ILE A 26 -0.76 3.33 -6.97
C ILE A 26 -0.08 3.60 -8.31
N PHE A 27 0.06 4.87 -8.69
CA PHE A 27 0.66 5.27 -9.96
C PHE A 27 2.07 4.67 -10.13
N LEU A 28 2.94 4.83 -9.13
CA LEU A 28 4.31 4.32 -9.15
C LEU A 28 4.35 2.78 -9.22
N THR A 29 3.45 2.10 -8.52
CA THR A 29 3.39 0.63 -8.53
C THR A 29 2.98 0.10 -9.91
N PHE A 30 2.04 0.78 -10.58
CA PHE A 30 1.65 0.43 -11.95
C PHE A 30 2.74 0.77 -12.97
N ASP A 31 3.43 1.90 -12.84
CA ASP A 31 4.57 2.25 -13.68
C ASP A 31 5.65 1.16 -13.59
N ASN A 32 6.05 0.82 -12.37
CA ASN A 32 7.01 -0.24 -12.08
C ASN A 32 6.59 -1.59 -12.70
N LEU A 33 5.32 -1.97 -12.54
CA LEU A 33 4.80 -3.21 -13.12
C LEU A 33 4.83 -3.21 -14.65
N LEU A 34 4.46 -2.09 -15.29
CA LEU A 34 4.49 -1.95 -16.76
C LEU A 34 5.90 -2.05 -17.33
N PHE A 35 6.89 -1.55 -16.59
CA PHE A 35 8.30 -1.62 -16.97
C PHE A 35 9.01 -2.88 -16.43
N SER A 36 8.28 -3.85 -15.86
CA SER A 36 8.83 -5.11 -15.30
C SER A 36 9.98 -4.90 -14.30
N ARG A 37 9.97 -3.77 -13.60
CA ARG A 37 11.02 -3.36 -12.65
C ARG A 37 10.43 -3.03 -11.30
N ALA A 38 11.22 -3.15 -10.25
CA ALA A 38 10.90 -2.65 -8.93
C ALA A 38 12.08 -1.82 -8.44
N VAL A 39 11.87 -0.51 -8.29
CA VAL A 39 12.88 0.42 -7.80
C VAL A 39 12.61 0.73 -6.33
N TYR A 40 13.62 0.53 -5.48
CA TYR A 40 13.57 0.90 -4.06
C TYR A 40 14.85 1.61 -3.64
N GLY A 41 14.72 2.55 -2.70
CA GLY A 41 15.86 3.29 -2.15
C GLY A 41 16.35 2.71 -0.82
N ASP A 42 17.65 2.80 -0.57
CA ASP A 42 18.18 2.62 0.78
C ASP A 42 18.22 3.94 1.58
N LYS A 43 18.66 3.83 2.84
CA LYS A 43 18.83 4.98 3.75
C LYS A 43 19.96 5.94 3.35
N PHE A 44 20.79 5.57 2.37
CA PHE A 44 21.91 6.36 1.87
C PHE A 44 21.60 7.06 0.55
N GLY A 45 20.39 6.87 0.01
CA GLY A 45 19.96 7.46 -1.26
C GLY A 45 20.37 6.65 -2.49
N ASN A 46 20.86 5.43 -2.31
CA ASN A 46 21.13 4.53 -3.43
C ASN A 46 19.80 3.92 -3.90
N ALA A 47 19.56 3.98 -5.21
CA ALA A 47 18.45 3.29 -5.84
C ALA A 47 18.90 1.89 -6.26
N TYR A 48 18.13 0.89 -5.86
CA TYR A 48 18.29 -0.49 -6.26
C TYR A 48 17.13 -0.85 -7.18
N GLU A 49 17.46 -1.50 -8.28
CA GLU A 49 16.50 -2.00 -9.25
C GLU A 49 16.52 -3.52 -9.20
N VAL A 50 15.34 -4.11 -9.13
CA VAL A 50 15.14 -5.55 -9.24
C VAL A 50 14.24 -5.79 -10.43
N GLU A 51 14.60 -6.76 -11.27
CA GLU A 51 13.89 -7.08 -12.52
C GLU A 51 13.26 -8.48 -12.47
N GLY A 52 12.41 -8.78 -13.47
CA GLY A 52 11.86 -10.11 -13.67
C GLY A 52 10.89 -10.56 -12.58
N LEU A 53 10.93 -11.84 -12.22
CA LEU A 53 9.95 -12.44 -11.28
C LEU A 53 10.03 -11.80 -9.88
N ALA A 54 11.24 -11.42 -9.44
CA ALA A 54 11.45 -10.70 -8.20
C ALA A 54 10.73 -9.33 -8.20
N ALA A 55 10.79 -8.60 -9.32
CA ALA A 55 10.09 -7.33 -9.48
C ALA A 55 8.57 -7.49 -9.38
N ILE A 56 8.01 -8.55 -10.00
CA ILE A 56 6.58 -8.86 -9.94
C ILE A 56 6.14 -9.11 -8.49
N LEU A 57 6.91 -9.87 -7.72
CA LEU A 57 6.62 -10.15 -6.31
C LEU A 57 6.64 -8.87 -5.47
N VAL A 58 7.66 -8.02 -5.63
CA VAL A 58 7.78 -6.75 -4.90
C VAL A 58 6.62 -5.80 -5.25
N ASN A 59 6.27 -5.67 -6.53
CA ASN A 59 5.18 -4.81 -6.98
C ASN A 59 3.81 -5.33 -6.49
N LEU A 60 3.58 -6.65 -6.52
CA LEU A 60 2.35 -7.26 -5.99
C LEU A 60 2.22 -7.06 -4.49
N GLY A 61 3.33 -7.20 -3.76
CA GLY A 61 3.38 -6.90 -2.33
C GLY A 61 3.12 -5.42 -2.03
N THR A 62 3.67 -4.51 -2.83
CA THR A 62 3.42 -3.06 -2.72
C THR A 62 1.95 -2.73 -2.97
N PHE A 63 1.34 -3.36 -3.99
CA PHE A 63 -0.09 -3.23 -4.24
C PHE A 63 -0.93 -3.70 -3.04
N GLY A 64 -0.52 -4.80 -2.41
CA GLY A 64 -1.15 -5.27 -1.18
C GLY A 64 -1.01 -4.29 -0.01
N LEU A 65 0.13 -3.57 0.13
CA LEU A 65 0.30 -2.51 1.14
C LEU A 65 -0.64 -1.31 0.88
N ILE A 66 -0.89 -0.99 -0.38
CA ILE A 66 -1.88 0.03 -0.76
C ILE A 66 -3.28 -0.42 -0.34
N VAL A 67 -3.64 -1.69 -0.58
CA VAL A 67 -4.92 -2.27 -0.12
C VAL A 67 -5.01 -2.29 1.41
N TRP A 68 -3.91 -2.63 2.10
CA TRP A 68 -3.79 -2.59 3.56
C TRP A 68 -4.09 -1.20 4.13
N LEU A 69 -3.50 -0.15 3.55
CA LEU A 69 -3.73 1.22 3.97
C LEU A 69 -5.16 1.68 3.63
N SER A 70 -5.61 1.43 2.40
CA SER A 70 -6.95 1.82 1.92
C SER A 70 -8.07 1.17 2.73
N SER A 71 -7.91 -0.11 3.10
CA SER A 71 -8.87 -0.82 3.95
C SER A 71 -8.93 -0.25 5.37
N TYR A 72 -7.81 0.21 5.93
CA TYR A 72 -7.81 0.91 7.21
C TYR A 72 -8.51 2.27 7.13
N LEU A 73 -8.24 3.06 6.09
CA LEU A 73 -8.92 4.34 5.86
C LEU A 73 -10.43 4.14 5.71
N ALA A 74 -10.85 3.15 4.93
CA ALA A 74 -12.24 2.78 4.79
C ALA A 74 -12.85 2.31 6.13
N PHE A 75 -12.08 1.61 6.97
CA PHE A 75 -12.49 1.19 8.30
C PHE A 75 -12.73 2.38 9.23
N LEU A 76 -11.91 3.43 9.18
CA LEU A 76 -12.10 4.63 10.01
C LEU A 76 -13.48 5.28 9.79
N VAL A 77 -13.98 5.22 8.54
CA VAL A 77 -15.29 5.77 8.15
C VAL A 77 -16.42 4.78 8.43
N LYS A 78 -16.30 3.53 7.95
CA LYS A 78 -17.41 2.55 7.97
C LYS A 78 -17.44 1.66 9.20
N ARG A 79 -16.36 1.60 9.99
CA ARG A 79 -16.18 0.77 11.20
C ARG A 79 -16.59 -0.70 11.02
N SER A 80 -16.35 -1.24 9.83
CA SER A 80 -16.75 -2.62 9.48
C SER A 80 -15.70 -3.66 9.91
N PRO A 81 -16.09 -4.76 10.58
CA PRO A 81 -15.15 -5.82 10.98
C PRO A 81 -14.47 -6.49 9.77
N LYS A 82 -15.15 -6.57 8.63
CA LYS A 82 -14.58 -7.11 7.38
C LYS A 82 -13.40 -6.29 6.88
N LEU A 83 -13.44 -4.97 7.02
CA LEU A 83 -12.34 -4.09 6.62
C LEU A 83 -11.12 -4.25 7.53
N MET A 84 -11.34 -4.46 8.83
CA MET A 84 -10.25 -4.79 9.76
C MET A 84 -9.61 -6.15 9.44
N GLN A 85 -10.41 -7.14 9.06
CA GLN A 85 -9.90 -8.44 8.64
C GLN A 85 -9.09 -8.34 7.34
N LEU A 86 -9.61 -7.62 6.33
CA LEU A 86 -8.91 -7.35 5.09
C LEU A 86 -7.59 -6.62 5.33
N HIS A 87 -7.60 -5.59 6.17
CA HIS A 87 -6.41 -4.87 6.59
C HIS A 87 -5.37 -5.84 7.17
N ARG A 88 -5.72 -6.64 8.18
CA ARG A 88 -4.75 -7.60 8.77
C ARG A 88 -4.19 -8.60 7.75
N ALA A 89 -5.07 -9.21 6.95
CA ALA A 89 -4.66 -10.20 5.96
C ALA A 89 -3.77 -9.60 4.86
N ALA A 90 -4.18 -8.45 4.30
CA ALA A 90 -3.43 -7.76 3.28
C ALA A 90 -2.03 -7.41 3.76
N GLY A 91 -1.87 -6.92 4.99
CA GLY A 91 -0.55 -6.56 5.54
C GLY A 91 0.41 -7.74 5.61
N VAL A 92 -0.06 -8.88 6.14
CA VAL A 92 0.76 -10.10 6.24
C VAL A 92 1.16 -10.62 4.87
N VAL A 93 0.18 -10.78 3.96
CA VAL A 93 0.41 -11.30 2.61
C VAL A 93 1.36 -10.39 1.83
N SER A 94 1.19 -9.08 1.94
CA SER A 94 2.04 -8.08 1.29
C SER A 94 3.49 -8.16 1.77
N GLY A 95 3.68 -8.26 3.09
CA GLY A 95 5.00 -8.39 3.69
C GLY A 95 5.72 -9.65 3.19
N VAL A 96 5.01 -10.77 3.06
CA VAL A 96 5.56 -12.02 2.51
C VAL A 96 5.99 -11.83 1.06
N PHE A 97 5.15 -11.24 0.21
CA PHE A 97 5.50 -11.01 -1.20
C PHE A 97 6.73 -10.11 -1.36
N ILE A 98 6.82 -9.03 -0.58
CA ILE A 98 7.99 -8.14 -0.60
C ILE A 98 9.24 -8.88 -0.13
N ALA A 99 9.16 -9.58 1.01
CA ALA A 99 10.31 -10.29 1.58
C ALA A 99 10.83 -11.37 0.63
N VAL A 100 9.94 -12.20 0.06
CA VAL A 100 10.32 -13.23 -0.90
C VAL A 100 10.87 -12.62 -2.18
N GLY A 101 10.24 -11.55 -2.71
CA GLY A 101 10.71 -10.86 -3.90
C GLY A 101 12.11 -10.26 -3.72
N LEU A 102 12.39 -9.65 -2.56
CA LEU A 102 13.71 -9.10 -2.25
C LEU A 102 14.76 -10.19 -2.05
N VAL A 103 14.45 -11.25 -1.30
CA VAL A 103 15.40 -12.36 -1.09
C VAL A 103 15.75 -13.03 -2.41
N TYR A 104 14.73 -13.28 -3.27
CA TYR A 104 14.93 -13.88 -4.58
C TYR A 104 15.65 -12.95 -5.56
N GLY A 105 15.43 -11.63 -5.47
CA GLY A 105 16.11 -10.65 -6.33
C GLY A 105 17.55 -10.34 -5.92
N LEU A 106 17.95 -10.70 -4.69
CA LEU A 106 19.32 -10.51 -4.16
C LEU A 106 20.19 -11.77 -4.24
N SER A 107 19.59 -12.92 -4.54
CA SER A 107 20.25 -14.23 -4.69
C SER A 107 20.61 -14.53 -6.13
#